data_AF-A0A179VH50-F1
#
_entry.id   AF-A0A179VH50-F1
#
_cell.length_a   1.000
_cell.length_b   1.000
_cell.length_c   1.000
_cell.angle_alpha   90.00
_cell.angle_beta   90.00
_cell.angle_gamma   90.00
#
_symmetry.space_group_name_H-M   'P 1'
#
loop_
_entity.id
_entity.type
_entity.pdbx_description
1 polymer ?
#
loop_
_entity_poly.entity_id
_entity_poly.type
_entity_poly.pdbx_seq_one_letter_code
_entity_poly.pdbx_strand_id
1 'polypeptide(L)'
;MEEATMGTVQPSSSGAEINTGTFRLDTEKVGEFAKEAWRVSDALGDLGINTVLWRGAGACPGTRLVEGLYVHADEQHEQVTKLSESWNNFGTRVRDDVETFHATEARSASRISDQS
;
A
#
# COMPACT_ATOMS: atom_id res chain seq x y z
N MET A 1 28.37 -32.75 -36.03
CA MET A 1 29.25 -32.23 -34.97
C MET A 1 29.54 -30.79 -35.34
N GLU A 2 28.53 -29.94 -35.17
CA GLU A 2 28.18 -29.19 -33.96
C GLU A 2 29.04 -27.94 -33.76
N GLU A 3 28.31 -26.84 -33.65
CA GLU A 3 28.72 -25.48 -33.39
C GLU A 3 29.58 -25.31 -32.14
N ALA A 4 30.41 -24.27 -32.13
CA ALA A 4 30.55 -23.38 -30.99
C ALA A 4 31.26 -22.08 -31.42
N THR A 5 30.59 -21.20 -32.16
CA THR A 5 31.03 -19.80 -32.24
C THR A 5 30.41 -19.05 -31.06
N MET A 6 31.25 -18.83 -30.07
CA MET A 6 31.05 -17.98 -28.90
C MET A 6 30.39 -16.65 -29.33
N GLY A 7 29.11 -16.49 -29.00
CA GLY A 7 28.40 -15.23 -29.18
C GLY A 7 29.03 -14.18 -28.29
N THR A 8 29.68 -13.19 -28.90
CA THR A 8 29.99 -11.93 -28.24
C THR A 8 28.66 -11.32 -27.80
N VAL A 9 28.37 -11.36 -26.50
CA VAL A 9 27.25 -10.62 -25.92
C VAL A 9 27.59 -9.14 -26.08
N GLN A 10 27.09 -8.55 -27.17
CA GLN A 10 26.98 -7.12 -27.30
C GLN A 10 26.17 -6.65 -26.08
N PRO A 11 26.69 -5.75 -25.22
CA PRO A 11 25.84 -5.08 -24.27
C PRO A 11 24.82 -4.33 -25.13
N SER A 12 23.60 -4.85 -25.17
CA SER A 12 22.48 -4.16 -25.75
C SER A 12 22.35 -2.89 -24.92
N SER A 13 22.94 -1.81 -25.43
CA SER A 13 22.57 -0.46 -25.05
C SER A 13 21.16 -0.26 -25.56
N SER A 14 20.20 -0.93 -24.93
CA SER A 14 18.85 -0.43 -24.80
C SER A 14 18.99 0.80 -23.91
N GLY A 15 19.50 1.86 -24.50
CA GLY A 15 19.25 3.21 -24.04
C GLY A 15 17.74 3.28 -24.01
N ALA A 16 17.16 3.13 -22.83
CA ALA A 16 15.86 3.69 -22.56
C ALA A 16 16.03 5.15 -22.97
N GLU A 17 15.51 5.49 -24.14
CA GLU A 17 15.28 6.87 -24.51
C GLU A 17 14.48 7.42 -23.34
N ILE A 18 15.17 8.17 -22.48
CA ILE A 18 14.52 9.01 -21.49
C ILE A 18 13.88 10.07 -22.37
N ASN A 19 12.68 9.77 -22.87
CA ASN A 19 11.82 10.74 -23.50
C ASN A 19 11.75 11.88 -22.50
N THR A 20 12.45 12.97 -22.78
CA THR A 20 12.38 14.25 -22.06
C THR A 20 11.02 14.92 -22.32
N GLY A 21 9.97 14.13 -22.53
CA GLY A 21 8.62 14.54 -22.25
C GLY A 21 8.52 14.78 -20.76
N THR A 22 8.06 15.97 -20.39
CA THR A 22 7.87 16.38 -19.01
C THR A 22 7.13 15.30 -18.23
N PHE A 23 7.84 14.49 -17.43
CA PHE A 23 7.22 13.52 -16.54
C PHE A 23 6.53 14.32 -15.43
N ARG A 24 5.23 14.55 -15.60
CA ARG A 24 4.38 15.15 -14.58
C ARG A 24 3.76 14.04 -13.77
N LEU A 25 4.05 14.03 -12.47
CA LEU A 25 3.34 13.19 -11.52
C LEU A 25 1.87 13.66 -11.49
N ASP A 26 0.95 12.74 -11.76
CA ASP A 26 -0.48 12.98 -11.60
C ASP A 26 -0.84 12.83 -10.11
N THR A 27 -0.67 13.91 -9.35
CA THR A 27 -0.86 13.91 -7.90
C THR A 27 -2.31 13.65 -7.49
N GLU A 28 -3.27 13.97 -8.36
CA GLU A 28 -4.69 13.68 -8.14
C GLU A 28 -4.95 12.17 -8.17
N LYS A 29 -4.46 11.45 -9.19
CA LYS A 29 -4.58 9.98 -9.23
C LYS A 29 -3.91 9.29 -8.05
N VAL A 30 -2.74 9.79 -7.64
CA VAL A 30 -2.02 9.24 -6.47
C VAL A 30 -2.79 9.51 -5.18
N GLY A 31 -3.40 10.69 -5.05
CA GLY A 31 -4.27 11.03 -3.93
C GLY A 31 -5.53 10.16 -3.87
N GLU A 32 -6.18 9.88 -5.00
CA GLU A 32 -7.32 8.95 -5.05
C GLU A 32 -6.92 7.52 -4.64
N PHE A 33 -5.72 7.07 -5.01
CA PHE A 33 -5.21 5.77 -4.56
C PHE A 33 -4.97 5.75 -3.04
N ALA A 34 -4.46 6.83 -2.44
CA ALA A 34 -4.33 6.95 -1.00
C ALA A 34 -5.68 6.86 -0.27
N LYS A 35 -6.73 7.46 -0.84
CA LYS A 35 -8.10 7.34 -0.32
C LYS A 35 -8.61 5.91 -0.37
N GLU A 36 -8.31 5.18 -1.43
CA GLU A 36 -8.70 3.78 -1.54
C GLU A 36 -7.99 2.91 -0.49
N ALA A 37 -6.73 3.20 -0.17
CA ALA A 37 -6.02 2.54 0.93
C ALA A 37 -6.70 2.78 2.30
N TRP A 38 -7.19 4.00 2.57
CA TRP A 38 -7.98 4.26 3.79
C TRP A 38 -9.31 3.51 3.79
N ARG A 39 -10.01 3.40 2.65
CA ARG A 39 -11.24 2.60 2.56
C ARG A 39 -11.01 1.12 2.86
N VAL A 40 -9.88 0.56 2.42
CA VAL A 40 -9.49 -0.81 2.77
C VAL A 40 -9.24 -0.92 4.28
N SER A 41 -8.57 0.06 4.88
CA SER A 41 -8.37 0.12 6.33
C SER A 41 -9.69 0.14 7.10
N ASP A 42 -10.65 0.98 6.69
CA ASP A 42 -11.98 1.09 7.28
C ASP A 42 -12.76 -0.22 7.15
N ALA A 43 -12.80 -0.80 5.94
CA ALA A 43 -13.47 -2.07 5.68
C ALA A 43 -12.91 -3.22 6.52
N LEU A 44 -11.60 -3.24 6.76
CA LEU A 44 -10.95 -4.20 7.66
C LEU A 44 -11.34 -3.95 9.12
N GLY A 45 -11.45 -2.69 9.54
CA GLY A 45 -11.95 -2.33 10.87
C GLY A 45 -13.39 -2.77 11.12
N ASP A 46 -14.23 -2.67 10.08
CA ASP A 46 -15.65 -3.01 10.12
C ASP A 46 -15.93 -4.53 10.10
N LEU A 47 -14.94 -5.37 9.78
CA LEU A 47 -15.13 -6.83 9.67
C LEU A 47 -15.67 -7.47 10.95
N GLY A 48 -15.51 -6.83 12.12
CA GLY A 48 -16.22 -7.23 13.35
C GLY A 48 -16.05 -8.71 13.72
N ILE A 49 -14.93 -9.33 13.32
CA ILE A 49 -14.72 -10.79 13.38
C ILE A 49 -14.85 -11.33 14.80
N ASN A 50 -14.46 -10.53 15.80
CA ASN A 50 -14.66 -10.90 17.19
C ASN A 50 -16.13 -11.15 17.52
N THR A 51 -17.06 -10.41 16.90
CA THR A 51 -18.47 -10.37 17.28
C THR A 51 -19.19 -11.62 16.75
N VAL A 52 -18.83 -12.07 15.54
CA VAL A 52 -19.38 -13.30 14.95
C VAL A 52 -18.91 -14.53 15.73
N LEU A 53 -17.62 -14.61 16.02
CA LEU A 53 -17.04 -15.76 16.73
C LEU A 53 -17.43 -15.77 18.22
N TRP A 54 -17.47 -14.62 18.89
CA TRP A 54 -17.98 -14.52 20.27
C TRP A 54 -19.45 -14.93 20.38
N ARG A 55 -20.30 -14.56 19.42
CA ARG A 55 -21.71 -14.99 19.40
C ARG A 55 -21.84 -16.49 19.17
N GLY A 56 -21.00 -17.08 18.32
CA GLY A 56 -20.94 -18.54 18.11
C GLY A 56 -20.46 -19.28 19.36
N ALA A 57 -19.48 -18.74 20.07
CA ALA A 57 -18.97 -19.29 21.33
C ALA A 57 -20.02 -19.24 22.44
N GLY A 58 -20.81 -18.16 22.52
CA GLY A 58 -21.94 -18.05 23.46
C GLY A 58 -23.06 -19.08 23.24
N ALA A 59 -23.14 -19.69 22.05
CA ALA A 59 -24.17 -20.69 21.74
C ALA A 59 -23.87 -22.10 22.28
N CYS A 60 -22.64 -22.39 22.73
CA CYS A 60 -22.22 -23.73 23.20
C CYS A 60 -21.56 -23.73 24.60
N PRO A 61 -22.21 -23.23 25.66
CA PRO A 61 -21.58 -22.94 26.95
C PRO A 61 -20.84 -24.14 27.57
N GLY A 62 -19.64 -23.91 28.12
CA GLY A 62 -18.92 -24.89 28.95
C GLY A 62 -18.14 -25.97 28.19
N THR A 63 -17.99 -25.85 26.87
CA THR A 63 -17.21 -26.80 26.07
C THR A 63 -15.80 -26.29 25.79
N ARG A 64 -14.81 -27.19 25.63
CA ARG A 64 -13.45 -26.85 25.15
C ARG A 64 -13.46 -26.17 23.77
N LEU A 65 -14.52 -26.39 22.99
CA LEU A 65 -14.74 -25.73 21.70
C LEU A 65 -14.93 -24.22 21.87
N VAL A 66 -15.60 -23.79 22.94
CA VAL A 66 -15.84 -22.36 23.24
C VAL A 66 -14.56 -21.62 23.59
N GLU A 67 -13.74 -22.23 24.44
CA GLU A 67 -12.45 -21.65 24.84
C GLU A 67 -11.52 -21.48 23.62
N GLY A 68 -11.44 -22.51 22.76
CA GLY A 68 -10.70 -22.41 21.49
C GLY A 68 -11.28 -21.39 20.50
N LEU A 69 -12.60 -21.23 20.44
CA LEU A 69 -13.24 -20.24 19.57
C LEU A 69 -12.96 -18.80 20.03
N TYR A 70 -12.96 -18.55 21.34
CA TYR A 70 -12.63 -17.24 21.90
C TYR A 70 -11.18 -16.84 21.62
N VAL A 71 -10.23 -17.74 21.90
CA VAL A 71 -8.81 -17.51 21.60
C VAL A 71 -8.62 -17.24 20.11
N HIS A 72 -9.25 -18.06 19.24
CA HIS A 72 -9.15 -17.87 17.81
C HIS A 72 -9.79 -16.56 17.32
N ALA A 73 -10.89 -16.14 17.94
CA ALA A 73 -11.55 -14.87 17.63
C ALA A 73 -10.65 -13.67 17.94
N ASP A 74 -9.97 -13.71 19.08
CA ASP A 74 -9.04 -12.66 19.49
C ASP A 74 -7.80 -12.64 18.58
N GLU A 75 -7.24 -13.80 18.24
CA GLU A 75 -6.12 -13.91 17.29
C GLU A 75 -6.48 -13.34 15.91
N GLN A 76 -7.65 -13.69 15.36
CA GLN A 76 -8.08 -13.16 14.08
C GLN A 76 -8.36 -11.65 14.15
N HIS A 77 -8.95 -11.18 15.24
CA HIS A 77 -9.19 -9.76 15.45
C HIS A 77 -7.87 -8.98 15.51
N GLU A 78 -6.86 -9.48 16.22
CA GLU A 78 -5.53 -8.87 16.26
C GLU A 78 -4.88 -8.81 14.87
N GLN A 79 -4.95 -9.89 14.09
CA GLN A 79 -4.40 -9.94 12.74
C GLN A 79 -5.06 -8.93 11.79
N VAL A 80 -6.39 -8.85 11.82
CA VAL A 80 -7.17 -7.91 11.00
C VAL A 80 -6.91 -6.47 11.41
N THR A 81 -6.73 -6.22 12.71
CA THR A 81 -6.38 -4.90 13.25
C THR A 81 -5.01 -4.46 12.72
N LYS A 82 -3.99 -5.32 12.79
CA LYS A 82 -2.66 -5.04 12.23
C LYS A 82 -2.71 -4.74 10.73
N LEU A 83 -3.56 -5.45 9.99
CA LEU A 83 -3.73 -5.21 8.56
C LEU A 83 -4.42 -3.86 8.29
N SER A 84 -5.47 -3.54 9.05
CA SER A 84 -6.15 -2.23 8.99
C SER A 84 -5.17 -1.08 9.26
N GLU A 85 -4.36 -1.17 10.31
CA GLU A 85 -3.32 -0.19 10.65
C GLU A 85 -2.26 -0.06 9.54
N SER A 86 -1.85 -1.17 8.92
CA SER A 86 -0.89 -1.17 7.82
C SER A 86 -1.40 -0.38 6.61
N TRP A 87 -2.66 -0.60 6.22
CA TRP A 87 -3.29 0.14 5.13
C TRP A 87 -3.49 1.63 5.45
N ASN A 88 -3.83 1.96 6.70
CA ASN A 88 -3.93 3.36 7.13
C ASN A 88 -2.57 4.09 7.05
N ASN A 89 -1.52 3.43 7.54
CA ASN A 89 -0.16 3.95 7.48
C ASN A 89 0.33 4.12 6.05
N PHE A 90 -0.04 3.19 5.16
CA PHE A 90 0.28 3.29 3.75
C PHE A 90 -0.40 4.52 3.10
N GLY A 91 -1.71 4.71 3.28
CA GLY A 91 -2.43 5.87 2.76
C GLY A 91 -1.86 7.20 3.27
N THR A 92 -1.47 7.25 4.56
CA THR A 92 -0.82 8.42 5.17
C THR A 92 0.51 8.74 4.50
N ARG A 93 1.38 7.75 4.28
CA ARG A 93 2.67 7.96 3.60
C ARG A 93 2.51 8.48 2.19
N VAL A 94 1.58 7.91 1.42
CA VAL A 94 1.32 8.35 0.04
C VAL A 94 0.86 9.82 0.02
N ARG A 95 -0.01 10.22 0.95
CA ARG A 95 -0.42 11.63 1.09
C ARG A 95 0.78 12.54 1.39
N ASP A 96 1.60 12.17 2.35
CA ASP A 96 2.74 12.99 2.79
C ASP A 96 3.81 13.11 1.68
N ASP A 97 4.01 12.07 0.86
CA ASP A 97 4.88 12.09 -0.32
C ASP A 97 4.35 13.05 -1.39
N VAL A 98 3.03 13.05 -1.64
CA VAL A 98 2.38 13.99 -2.58
C VAL A 98 2.52 15.44 -2.10
N GLU A 99 2.34 15.69 -0.81
CA GLU A 99 2.53 17.03 -0.22
C GLU A 99 3.98 17.49 -0.35
N THR A 100 4.93 16.60 -0.11
CA THR A 100 6.37 16.86 -0.27
C THR A 100 6.72 17.19 -1.73
N PHE A 101 6.11 16.47 -2.69
CA PHE A 101 6.27 16.75 -4.11
C PHE A 101 5.76 18.16 -4.46
N HIS A 102 4.53 18.51 -4.05
CA HIS A 102 3.98 19.84 -4.28
C HIS A 102 4.83 20.96 -3.66
N ALA A 103 5.33 20.76 -2.43
CA ALA A 103 6.21 21.73 -1.78
C ALA A 103 7.55 21.90 -2.53
N THR A 104 8.04 20.84 -3.18
CA THR A 104 9.25 20.88 -4.00
C THR A 104 9.02 21.59 -5.34
N GLU A 105 7.90 21.34 -5.99
CA GLU A 105 7.51 22.04 -7.22
C GLU A 105 7.32 23.54 -6.97
N ALA A 106 6.62 23.92 -5.89
CA ALA A 106 6.43 25.32 -5.51
C ALA A 106 7.76 26.05 -5.30
N ARG A 107 8.70 25.44 -4.55
CA ARG A 107 10.05 26.00 -4.36
C ARG A 107 10.84 26.12 -5.66
N SER A 108 10.69 25.15 -6.56
CA SER A 108 11.36 25.18 -7.87
C SER A 108 10.81 26.30 -8.75
N ALA A 109 9.49 26.52 -8.75
CA ALA A 109 8.85 27.62 -9.46
C ALA A 109 9.32 28.99 -8.94
N SER A 110 9.41 29.17 -7.62
CA SER A 110 9.90 30.42 -7.01
C SER A 110 11.34 30.76 -7.41
N ARG A 111 12.24 29.76 -7.51
CA ARG A 111 13.63 29.98 -7.95
C ARG A 111 13.72 30.47 -9.40
N ILE A 112 12.81 30.02 -10.26
CA ILE A 112 12.78 30.42 -11.67
C ILE A 112 12.25 31.86 -11.80
N SER A 113 11.24 32.24 -11.02
CA SER A 113 10.71 33.61 -11.01
C SER A 113 11.69 34.63 -10.46
N ASP A 114 12.54 34.26 -9.50
CA ASP A 114 13.55 35.17 -8.90
C ASP A 114 14.78 35.39 -9.81
N GLN A 115 14.95 34.58 -10.86
CA GLN A 115 16.05 34.69 -11.84
C GLN A 115 15.64 35.35 -13.16
N SER A 116 14.37 35.72 -13.32
CA SER A 116 13.81 36.38 -14.51
C SER A 116 13.61 37.88 -14.28
#